data_AF-A0A958Y8V5-F1
#
_entry.id   AF-A0A958Y8V5-F1
#
_cell.length_a   1.000
_cell.length_b   1.000
_cell.length_c   1.000
_cell.angle_alpha   90.00
_cell.angle_beta   90.00
_cell.angle_gamma   90.00
#
_symmetry.space_group_name_H-M   'P 1'
#
loop_
_entity.id
_entity.type
_entity.pdbx_description
1 polymer ?
#
loop_
_entity_poly.entity_id
_entity_poly.type
_entity_poly.pdbx_seq_one_letter_code
_entity_poly.pdbx_strand_id
1 'polypeptide(L)'
;MNPLLKDFSTPFHTAPFSKLKNEHFLPAFKQAISDAKSDIDYIVSNPEVPTFKNTIEALEFAGQQLERISAIFFNLNSAETNDEIQKIAQEVSPL
;
A
#
# COMPACT_ATOMS: atom_id res chain seq x y z
N MET A 1 -8.56 13.99 -4.22
CA MET A 1 -8.65 12.55 -4.56
C MET A 1 -7.23 12.02 -4.65
N ASN A 2 -6.90 10.96 -3.91
CA ASN A 2 -5.53 10.45 -3.81
C ASN A 2 -5.24 9.44 -4.95
N PRO A 3 -4.27 9.69 -5.85
CA PRO A 3 -3.98 8.80 -6.97
C PRO A 3 -3.41 7.43 -6.52
N LEU A 4 -2.77 7.36 -5.35
CA LEU A 4 -2.16 6.12 -4.82
C LEU A 4 -3.20 5.06 -4.45
N LEU A 5 -4.41 5.49 -4.07
CA LEU A 5 -5.54 4.65 -3.65
C LEU A 5 -6.39 4.16 -4.84
N LYS A 6 -5.87 4.28 -6.07
CA LYS A 6 -6.55 3.86 -7.29
C LYS A 6 -5.62 2.99 -8.13
N ASP A 7 -6.22 2.18 -9.00
CA ASP A 7 -5.46 1.51 -10.03
C ASP A 7 -4.89 2.51 -11.04
N PHE A 8 -3.69 2.20 -11.50
CA PHE A 8 -2.97 3.04 -12.45
C PHE A 8 -3.35 2.65 -13.88
N SER A 9 -3.83 3.63 -14.65
CA SER A 9 -4.20 3.45 -16.06
C SER A 9 -3.05 3.67 -17.04
N THR A 10 -1.83 3.77 -16.54
CA THR A 10 -0.59 3.87 -17.32
C THR A 10 -0.25 2.51 -17.96
N PRO A 11 0.59 2.48 -19.01
CA PRO A 11 1.10 1.22 -19.55
C PRO A 11 1.76 0.38 -18.45
N PHE A 12 1.41 -0.90 -18.43
CA PHE A 12 1.87 -1.89 -17.44
C PHE A 12 1.53 -1.52 -15.97
N HIS A 13 0.53 -0.66 -15.74
CA HIS A 13 0.15 -0.18 -14.41
C HIS A 13 1.32 0.47 -13.64
N THR A 14 2.20 1.15 -14.37
CA THR A 14 3.35 1.88 -13.78
C THR A 14 2.90 3.08 -12.94
N ALA A 15 3.66 3.44 -11.91
CA ALA A 15 3.32 4.58 -11.07
C ALA A 15 3.27 5.89 -11.89
N PRO A 16 2.17 6.67 -11.84
CA PRO A 16 2.06 7.94 -12.57
C PRO A 16 2.82 9.05 -11.81
N PHE A 17 4.14 8.95 -11.73
CA PHE A 17 5.00 9.83 -10.90
C PHE A 17 4.71 11.33 -11.09
N SER A 18 4.40 11.78 -12.30
CA SER A 18 4.04 13.18 -12.59
C SER A 18 2.77 13.68 -11.89
N LYS A 19 1.95 12.77 -11.34
CA LYS A 19 0.73 13.08 -10.58
C LYS A 19 0.90 12.82 -9.08
N LEU A 20 2.01 12.20 -8.66
CA LEU A 20 2.29 11.92 -7.26
C LEU A 20 2.90 13.15 -6.60
N LYS A 21 2.58 13.35 -5.32
CA LYS A 21 3.04 14.44 -4.50
C LYS A 21 3.30 13.91 -3.09
N ASN A 22 4.21 14.53 -2.35
CA ASN A 22 4.56 14.13 -0.98
C ASN A 22 3.31 14.03 -0.08
N GLU A 23 2.39 14.99 -0.19
CA GLU A 23 1.12 15.05 0.54
C GLU A 23 0.19 13.85 0.32
N HIS A 24 0.39 13.07 -0.74
CA HIS A 24 -0.41 11.88 -1.01
C HIS A 24 -0.01 10.67 -0.16
N PHE A 25 1.26 10.57 0.27
CA PHE A 25 1.79 9.32 0.82
C PHE A 25 1.25 9.01 2.21
N LEU A 26 1.35 9.92 3.18
CA LEU A 26 0.93 9.63 4.55
C LEU A 26 -0.57 9.25 4.66
N PRO A 27 -1.51 9.98 4.03
CA PRO A 27 -2.91 9.55 4.01
C PRO A 27 -3.12 8.21 3.29
N ALA A 28 -2.34 7.94 2.22
CA ALA A 28 -2.45 6.67 1.49
C ALA A 28 -1.96 5.49 2.32
N PHE A 29 -0.84 5.63 3.05
CA PHE A 29 -0.36 4.61 3.99
C PHE A 29 -1.41 4.30 5.06
N LYS A 30 -1.97 5.33 5.71
CA LYS A 30 -2.99 5.13 6.76
C LYS A 30 -4.21 4.36 6.24
N GLN A 31 -4.71 4.71 5.06
CA GLN A 31 -5.82 3.99 4.44
C GLN A 31 -5.42 2.57 4.06
N ALA A 32 -4.31 2.38 3.36
CA ALA A 32 -3.88 1.07 2.88
C ALA A 32 -3.51 0.10 4.01
N ILE A 33 -3.01 0.59 5.15
CA ILE A 33 -2.82 -0.21 6.37
C ILE A 33 -4.18 -0.64 6.95
N SER A 34 -5.16 0.25 6.96
CA SER A 34 -6.53 -0.08 7.41
C SER A 34 -7.16 -1.14 6.51
N ASP A 35 -6.98 -1.00 5.20
CA ASP A 35 -7.51 -1.95 4.21
C ASP A 35 -6.81 -3.30 4.34
N ALA A 36 -5.48 -3.33 4.44
CA ALA A 36 -4.71 -4.55 4.64
C ALA A 36 -5.10 -5.28 5.94
N LYS A 37 -5.34 -4.55 7.04
CA LYS A 37 -5.86 -5.15 8.29
C LYS A 37 -7.24 -5.76 8.08
N SER A 38 -8.10 -5.09 7.31
CA SER A 38 -9.43 -5.60 6.97
C SER A 38 -9.38 -6.86 6.11
N ASP A 39 -8.43 -6.94 5.17
CA ASP A 39 -8.18 -8.16 4.38
C ASP A 39 -7.81 -9.34 5.31
N ILE A 40 -6.91 -9.10 6.27
CA ILE A 40 -6.52 -10.12 7.26
C ILE A 40 -7.70 -10.50 8.16
N ASP A 41 -8.48 -9.53 8.65
CA ASP A 41 -9.65 -9.81 9.48
C ASP A 41 -10.68 -10.66 8.72
N TYR A 42 -10.86 -10.43 7.42
CA TYR A 42 -11.72 -11.26 6.57
C TYR A 42 -11.21 -12.70 6.47
N ILE A 43 -9.89 -12.89 6.30
CA ILE A 43 -9.29 -14.23 6.25
C ILE A 43 -9.42 -14.96 7.60
N VAL A 44 -9.13 -14.26 8.70
CA VAL A 44 -9.18 -14.83 10.07
C VAL A 44 -10.61 -15.16 10.50
N SER A 45 -11.60 -14.37 10.08
CA SER A 45 -13.00 -14.56 10.44
C SER A 45 -13.76 -15.52 9.52
N ASN A 46 -13.11 -16.09 8.50
CA ASN A 46 -13.75 -17.02 7.57
C ASN A 46 -14.24 -18.30 8.30
N PRO A 47 -15.55 -18.61 8.32
CA PRO A 47 -16.08 -19.77 9.04
C PRO A 47 -15.90 -21.10 8.29
N GLU A 48 -15.49 -21.07 7.01
CA GLU A 48 -15.24 -22.28 6.24
C GLU A 48 -14.01 -23.05 6.75
N VAL A 49 -13.94 -24.35 6.45
CA VAL A 49 -12.74 -25.15 6.74
C VAL A 49 -11.54 -24.52 5.99
N PRO A 50 -10.38 -24.30 6.64
CA PRO A 50 -9.23 -23.72 5.98
C PRO A 50 -8.78 -24.54 4.77
N THR A 51 -8.56 -23.85 3.66
CA THR A 51 -8.06 -24.39 2.39
C THR A 51 -6.89 -23.52 1.92
N PHE A 52 -6.08 -24.04 0.98
CA PHE A 52 -5.04 -23.24 0.35
C PHE A 52 -5.60 -21.93 -0.24
N LYS A 53 -6.77 -21.99 -0.88
CA LYS A 53 -7.42 -20.84 -1.51
C LYS A 53 -7.88 -19.79 -0.50
N ASN A 54 -8.61 -20.19 0.53
CA ASN A 54 -9.19 -19.23 1.48
C ASN A 54 -8.21 -18.75 2.56
N THR A 55 -7.00 -19.33 2.62
CA THR A 55 -5.96 -18.95 3.57
C THR A 55 -4.70 -18.47 2.87
N ILE A 56 -3.98 -19.34 2.14
CA ILE A 56 -2.66 -18.99 1.58
C ILE A 56 -2.78 -18.08 0.36
N GLU A 57 -3.63 -18.42 -0.60
CA GLU A 57 -3.88 -17.58 -1.77
C GLU A 57 -4.49 -16.24 -1.34
N ALA A 58 -5.46 -16.24 -0.42
CA ALA A 58 -6.03 -15.01 0.12
C ALA A 58 -4.96 -14.12 0.80
N LEU A 59 -4.04 -14.69 1.58
CA LEU A 59 -2.94 -13.95 2.21
C LEU A 59 -1.98 -13.34 1.17
N GLU A 60 -1.72 -14.02 0.05
CA GLU A 60 -0.87 -13.50 -1.04
C GLU A 60 -1.47 -12.24 -1.68
N PHE A 61 -2.80 -12.13 -1.74
CA PHE A 61 -3.49 -10.96 -2.28
C PHE A 61 -3.78 -9.87 -1.23
N ALA A 62 -3.65 -10.16 0.06
CA ALA A 62 -3.92 -9.21 1.12
C ALA A 62 -2.90 -8.06 1.13
N GLY A 63 -3.38 -6.82 1.23
CA GLY A 63 -2.50 -5.66 1.36
C GLY A 63 -1.70 -5.26 0.11
N GLN A 64 -2.03 -5.77 -1.08
CA GLN A 64 -1.34 -5.40 -2.34
C GLN A 64 -1.29 -3.88 -2.60
N GLN A 65 -2.32 -3.13 -2.19
CA GLN A 65 -2.30 -1.67 -2.30
C GLN A 65 -1.23 -1.05 -1.40
N LEU A 66 -1.09 -1.54 -0.16
CA LEU A 66 -0.06 -1.10 0.79
C LEU A 66 1.34 -1.43 0.27
N GLU A 67 1.54 -2.62 -0.28
CA GLU A 67 2.79 -3.04 -0.90
C GLU A 67 3.20 -2.08 -2.03
N ARG A 68 2.29 -1.79 -2.97
CA ARG A 68 2.54 -0.86 -4.08
C ARG A 68 2.90 0.54 -3.62
N ILE A 69 2.17 1.07 -2.64
CA ILE A 69 2.44 2.40 -2.05
C ILE A 69 3.82 2.42 -1.39
N SER A 70 4.14 1.37 -0.61
CA SER A 70 5.42 1.21 0.07
C SER A 70 6.57 1.16 -0.93
N ALA A 71 6.44 0.36 -1.99
CA ALA A 71 7.47 0.22 -3.02
C ALA A 71 7.78 1.57 -3.71
N ILE A 72 6.74 2.32 -4.09
CA ILE A 72 6.91 3.65 -4.71
C ILE A 72 7.58 4.61 -3.71
N PHE A 73 7.07 4.67 -2.49
CA PHE A 73 7.55 5.61 -1.49
C PHE A 73 9.01 5.35 -1.10
N PHE A 74 9.37 4.11 -0.80
CA PHE A 74 10.74 3.77 -0.40
C PHE A 74 11.72 3.82 -1.58
N ASN A 75 11.26 3.62 -2.82
CA ASN A 75 12.06 3.93 -4.00
C ASN A 75 12.41 5.43 -4.07
N LEU A 76 11.41 6.31 -3.92
CA LEU A 76 11.65 7.76 -3.88
C LEU A 76 12.51 8.15 -2.67
N ASN A 77 12.28 7.57 -1.49
CA ASN A 77 13.10 7.82 -0.31
C ASN A 77 14.56 7.39 -0.49
N SER A 78 14.84 6.42 -1.37
CA SER A 78 16.19 6.00 -1.69
C SER A 78 16.84 6.82 -2.80
N ALA A 79 16.08 7.26 -3.81
CA ALA A 79 16.63 7.81 -5.05
C ALA A 79 16.43 9.33 -5.22
N GLU A 80 15.35 9.89 -4.66
CA GLU A 80 14.92 11.28 -4.84
C GLU A 80 14.34 11.83 -3.52
N THR A 81 15.06 11.61 -2.43
CA THR A 81 14.59 11.98 -1.10
C THR A 81 14.61 13.49 -0.87
N ASN A 82 13.83 13.93 0.11
CA ASN A 82 13.78 15.30 0.59
C ASN A 82 13.27 15.32 2.05
N ASP A 83 13.29 16.49 2.69
CA ASP A 83 12.91 16.64 4.11
C ASP A 83 11.47 16.17 4.40
N GLU A 84 10.53 16.35 3.47
CA GLU A 84 9.16 15.87 3.65
C GLU A 84 9.06 14.36 3.54
N ILE A 85 9.71 13.76 2.54
CA ILE A 85 9.77 12.30 2.37
C ILE A 85 10.45 11.64 3.60
N GLN A 86 11.54 12.19 4.13
CA GLN A 86 12.18 11.68 5.34
C GLN A 86 11.27 11.75 6.56
N LYS A 87 10.54 12.86 6.75
CA LYS A 87 9.56 13.00 7.84
C LYS A 87 8.43 11.98 7.71
N ILE A 88 7.88 11.80 6.50
CA ILE A 88 6.87 10.79 6.24
C ILE A 88 7.44 9.40 6.53
N ALA A 89 8.68 9.10 6.12
CA ALA A 89 9.31 7.80 6.36
C ALA A 89 9.42 7.48 7.85
N GLN A 90 9.79 8.47 8.67
CA GLN A 90 9.83 8.33 10.13
C GLN A 90 8.44 8.10 10.74
N GLU A 91 7.40 8.75 10.22
CA GLU A 91 6.03 8.56 10.70
C GLU A 91 5.45 7.20 10.28
N VAL A 92 5.69 6.74 9.04
CA VAL A 92 5.05 5.54 8.48
C VAL A 92 5.73 4.24 8.87
N SER A 93 7.06 4.24 9.07
CA SER A 93 7.81 3.02 9.40
C SER A 93 7.33 2.30 10.67
N PRO A 94 6.88 2.98 11.75
CA PRO A 94 6.37 2.30 12.94
C PRO A 94 4.85 2.01 12.95
N LEU A 95 4.10 2.28 11.86
CA LEU A 95 2.64 2.12 11.81
C LEU A 95 2.15 0.68 11.62
#